data_AF-A0A5A9EAF7-F1
#
_entry.id   AF-A0A5A9EAF7-F1
#
_cell.length_a   1.000
_cell.length_b   1.000
_cell.length_c   1.000
_cell.angle_alpha   90.00
_cell.angle_beta   90.00
_cell.angle_gamma   90.00
#
_symmetry.space_group_name_H-M   'P 1'
#
loop_
_entity.id
_entity.type
_entity.pdbx_description
1 polymer ?
#
loop_
_entity_poly.entity_id
_entity_poly.type
_entity_poly.pdbx_seq_one_letter_code
_entity_poly.pdbx_strand_id
1 'polypeptide(L)' 'MKIMGIALLMMVCLMAFSLSLDILQGFDVSDALYNAVRPFRVMEITEIFVLFFLLSIFLVETAYVFIKKRNEDK' A
#
# COMPACT_ATOMS: atom_id res chain seq x y z
N MET A 1 6.49 -28.00 -0.06
CA MET A 1 5.03 -28.01 0.18
C MET A 1 4.57 -27.19 1.40
N LYS A 2 5.40 -26.96 2.43
CA LYS A 2 5.02 -26.13 3.60
C LYS A 2 4.94 -24.62 3.29
N ILE A 3 5.93 -24.09 2.55
CA ILE A 3 6.00 -22.65 2.22
C ILE A 3 4.82 -22.21 1.34
N MET A 4 4.43 -23.02 0.36
CA MET A 4 3.26 -22.75 -0.49
C MET A 4 1.95 -22.68 0.32
N GLY A 5 1.77 -23.58 1.30
CA GLY A 5 0.59 -23.56 2.16
C GLY A 5 0.55 -22.31 3.06
N ILE A 6 1.69 -21.93 3.63
CA ILE A 6 1.80 -20.71 4.44
C ILE A 6 1.55 -19.46 3.58
N ALA A 7 2.12 -19.40 2.38
CA ALA A 7 1.91 -18.29 1.45
C ALA A 7 0.43 -18.15 1.04
N LEU A 8 -0.24 -19.27 0.77
CA LEU A 8 -1.67 -19.28 0.43
C LEU A 8 -2.54 -18.87 1.62
N LEU A 9 -2.23 -19.36 2.83
CA LEU A 9 -2.93 -18.95 4.05
C LEU A 9 -2.74 -17.44 4.31
N MET A 10 -1.51 -16.94 4.15
CA MET A 10 -1.19 -15.53 4.32
C MET A 10 -1.91 -14.66 3.29
N MET A 11 -1.98 -15.09 2.03
CA MET A 11 -2.74 -14.43 0.98
C MET A 11 -4.24 -14.33 1.33
N VAL A 12 -4.85 -15.43 1.76
CA VAL A 12 -6.27 -15.45 2.15
C VAL A 12 -6.53 -14.55 3.36
N CYS A 13 -5.69 -14.62 4.39
CA CYS A 13 -5.84 -13.77 5.57
C CYS A 13 -5.73 -12.27 5.22
N LEU A 14 -4.77 -11.90 4.39
CA LEU A 14 -4.57 -10.50 3.98
C LEU A 14 -5.72 -10.01 3.10
N MET A 15 -6.21 -10.82 2.17
CA MET A 15 -7.37 -10.46 1.34
C MET A 15 -8.63 -10.30 2.18
N ALA A 16 -8.91 -11.25 3.09
CA ALA A 16 -10.06 -11.17 3.98
C ALA A 16 -9.99 -9.93 4.88
N PHE A 17 -8.81 -9.61 5.41
CA PHE A 17 -8.60 -8.41 6.21
C PHE A 17 -8.84 -7.13 5.39
N SER A 18 -8.29 -7.04 4.18
CA SER A 18 -8.50 -5.90 3.27
C SER A 18 -9.98 -5.67 2.96
N LEU A 19 -10.69 -6.72 2.55
CA LEU A 19 -12.12 -6.63 2.23
C LEU A 19 -12.95 -6.27 3.47
N SER A 20 -12.55 -6.73 4.65
CA SER A 20 -13.24 -6.38 5.90
C SER A 20 -13.09 -4.88 6.23
N LEU A 21 -11.94 -4.28 5.92
CA LEU A 21 -11.73 -2.83 6.08
C LEU A 21 -12.59 -2.03 5.11
N ASP A 22 -12.68 -2.45 3.86
CA ASP A 22 -13.53 -1.79 2.86
C ASP A 22 -15.00 -1.81 3.31
N ILE A 23 -15.49 -2.95 3.80
CA ILE A 23 -16.85 -3.05 4.35
C ILE A 23 -17.02 -2.16 5.59
N LEU A 24 -16.02 -2.09 6.47
CA LEU A 24 -16.07 -1.25 7.68
C LEU A 24 -16.09 0.25 7.34
N GLN A 25 -15.47 0.65 6.23
CA GLN A 25 -15.54 2.00 5.66
C GLN A 25 -16.91 2.31 5.00
N GLY A 26 -17.79 1.31 4.91
CA GLY A 26 -19.15 1.46 4.37
C GLY A 26 -19.28 1.13 2.88
N PHE A 27 -18.25 0.54 2.26
CA PHE A 27 -18.33 0.10 0.86
C PHE A 27 -19.12 -1.20 0.74
N ASP A 28 -19.91 -1.32 -0.33
CA ASP A 28 -20.59 -2.57 -0.66
C ASP A 28 -19.58 -3.66 -1.04
N VAL A 29 -19.94 -4.93 -0.82
CA VAL A 29 -19.05 -6.08 -1.06
C VAL A 29 -18.60 -6.16 -2.52
N SER A 30 -19.48 -5.79 -3.47
CA SER A 30 -19.15 -5.73 -4.89
C SER A 30 -18.15 -4.60 -5.21
N ASP A 31 -18.27 -3.47 -4.54
CA ASP A 31 -17.38 -2.33 -4.71
C ASP A 31 -16.01 -2.59 -4.06
N ALA A 32 -15.99 -3.22 -2.88
CA ALA A 32 -14.76 -3.67 -2.21
C ALA A 32 -13.94 -4.62 -3.10
N LEU A 33 -14.60 -5.60 -3.75
CA LEU A 33 -13.93 -6.50 -4.70
C LEU A 33 -13.40 -5.75 -5.93
N TYR A 34 -14.16 -4.79 -6.44
CA TYR A 34 -13.75 -3.98 -7.59
C TYR A 34 -12.56 -3.06 -7.24
N ASN A 35 -12.57 -2.48 -6.05
CA ASN A 35 -11.51 -1.63 -5.50
C ASN A 35 -10.23 -2.42 -5.26
N ALA A 36 -10.33 -3.64 -4.69
CA ALA A 36 -9.19 -4.51 -4.46
C ALA A 36 -8.43 -4.89 -5.75
N VAL A 37 -9.14 -5.04 -6.88
CA VAL A 37 -8.53 -5.36 -8.19
C VAL A 37 -8.01 -4.10 -8.90
N ARG A 38 -8.55 -2.92 -8.59
CA ARG A 38 -8.24 -1.65 -9.30
C ARG A 38 -7.95 -0.49 -8.34
N PRO A 39 -7.00 -0.64 -7.41
CA PRO A 39 -6.81 0.31 -6.31
C PRO A 39 -6.57 1.74 -6.81
N PHE A 40 -5.67 1.94 -7.77
CA PHE A 40 -5.31 3.28 -8.25
C PHE A 40 -6.38 3.97 -9.11
N ARG A 41 -7.35 3.23 -9.65
CA ARG A 41 -8.37 3.82 -10.53
C ARG A 41 -9.58 4.33 -9.75
N VAL A 42 -9.81 3.77 -8.56
CA VAL A 42 -10.98 4.10 -7.73
C VAL A 42 -10.59 4.90 -6.48
N MET A 43 -9.29 5.12 -6.27
CA MET A 43 -8.76 5.88 -5.15
C MET A 43 -9.28 7.32 -5.15
N GLU A 44 -9.81 7.77 -4.01
CA GLU A 44 -10.30 9.14 -3.83
C GLU A 44 -9.15 10.15 -3.95
N ILE A 45 -9.46 11.38 -4.34
CA ILE A 45 -8.43 12.44 -4.54
C ILE A 45 -7.60 12.64 -3.26
N THR A 46 -8.27 12.58 -2.10
CA THR A 46 -7.64 12.68 -0.78
C THR A 46 -6.64 11.54 -0.53
N GLU A 47 -7.01 10.32 -0.90
CA GLU A 47 -6.17 9.14 -0.70
C GLU A 47 -4.93 9.19 -1.61
N ILE A 48 -5.08 9.60 -2.86
CA ILE A 48 -3.95 9.81 -3.79
C ILE A 48 -2.99 10.87 -3.23
N PHE A 49 -3.53 11.98 -2.70
CA PHE A 49 -2.73 13.04 -2.10
C PHE A 49 -1.93 12.55 -0.89
N VAL A 50 -2.57 11.82 0.02
CA VAL A 50 -1.89 11.25 1.21
C VAL A 50 -0.82 10.24 0.82
N LEU A 51 -1.10 9.37 -0.15
CA LEU A 51 -0.13 8.38 -0.65
C LEU A 51 1.09 9.07 -1.24
N PHE A 52 0.90 10.10 -2.07
CA PHE A 52 2.01 10.83 -2.68
C PHE A 52 2.81 11.63 -1.65
N PHE A 53 2.12 12.22 -0.67
CA PHE A 53 2.76 12.96 0.43
C PHE A 53 3.66 12.04 1.27
N LEU A 54 3.15 10.88 1.68
CA LEU A 54 3.93 9.88 2.44
C LEU A 54 5.11 9.36 1.64
N LEU A 55 4.91 8.98 0.37
CA LEU A 55 6.01 8.56 -0.50
C LEU A 55 7.07 9.65 -0.66
N SER A 56 6.65 10.91 -0.79
CA SER A 56 7.58 12.03 -0.91
C SER A 56 8.44 12.20 0.36
N ILE A 57 7.90 11.97 1.56
CA ILE A 57 8.69 12.02 2.79
C ILE A 57 9.81 10.98 2.76
N PHE A 58 9.48 9.74 2.41
CA PHE A 58 10.48 8.66 2.28
C PHE A 58 11.52 8.96 1.20
N LEU A 59 11.10 9.53 0.07
CA LEU A 59 12.01 9.91 -1.01
C LEU A 59 12.96 11.04 -0.60
N VAL A 60 12.46 12.05 0.12
CA VAL A 60 13.27 13.15 0.63
C VAL A 60 14.29 12.65 1.65
N GLU A 61 13.89 11.77 2.57
CA GLU A 61 14.81 11.15 3.53
C GLU A 61 15.91 10.35 2.80
N THR A 62 15.50 9.50 1.85
CA THR A 62 16.43 8.70 1.05
C THR A 62 17.40 9.58 0.26
N ALA A 63 16.90 10.63 -0.37
CA ALA A 63 17.71 11.59 -1.13
C ALA A 63 18.67 12.36 -0.21
N TYR A 64 18.21 12.79 0.96
CA TYR A 64 19.03 13.49 1.95
C TYR A 64 20.20 12.61 2.42
N VAL A 65 19.94 11.36 2.79
CA VAL A 65 20.98 10.40 3.18
C VAL A 65 21.96 10.16 2.03
N PHE A 66 21.46 10.03 0.80
CA PHE A 66 22.28 9.81 -0.38
C PHE A 66 23.20 11.01 -0.69
N ILE A 67 22.67 12.23 -0.62
CA ILE A 67 23.44 13.47 -0.83
C ILE A 67 24.47 13.67 0.28
N LYS A 68 24.09 13.43 1.54
CA LYS A 68 25.01 13.51 2.69
C LYS A 68 26.18 12.56 2.51
N LYS A 69 25.90 11.30 2.16
CA LYS A 69 26.94 10.29 1.91
C LYS A 69 27.89 10.67 0.76
N ARG A 70 27.37 11.32 -0.29
CA ARG A 70 28.19 11.84 -1.40
C ARG A 70 29.08 13.02 -1.02
N ASN A 71 28.71 13.79 -0.01
CA ASN A 71 29.50 14.91 0.50
C ASN A 71 30.55 14.50 1.54
N GLU A 72 30.40 13.35 2.20
CA GLU A 72 31.42 12.77 3.10
C GLU A 72 32.52 12.02 2.34
N ASP A 73 32.26 11.60 1.09
CA ASP A 73 33.21 10.89 0.21
C ASP A 73 34.01 11.85 -0.71
N LYS A 74 33.81 13.17 -0.57
CA LYS A 74 34.56 14.24 -1.24
C LYS A 74 35.44 14.97 -0.24
#